data_AF-A0A839F7G5-F1
#
_entry.id   AF-A0A839F7G5-F1
#
_cell.length_a   1.000
_cell.length_b   1.000
_cell.length_c   1.000
_cell.angle_alpha   90.00
_cell.angle_beta   90.00
_cell.angle_gamma   90.00
#
_symmetry.space_group_name_H-M   'P 1'
#
loop_
_entity.id
_entity.type
_entity.pdbx_description
1 polymer ?
#
loop_
_entity_poly.entity_id
_entity_poly.type
_entity_poly.pdbx_seq_one_letter_code
_entity_poly.pdbx_strand_id
1 'polypeptide(L)'
;MTQNLVSLTLSDAQLEALDQALAAIESQLEGLVALTPEQRRAMPKMGEKSEAFCRQTISLLQQNPQIVPATVSVPDAVADLTALDRLRPRAQRLARLSERANDTQTALGSDVMATSLQGYALLKVAGKRQGLESLRDALGTRFVKRTRATEEKAA
;
A
#
# COMPACT_ATOMS: atom_id res chain seq x y z
N MET A 1 -23.03 0.20 -20.56
CA MET A 1 -21.95 -0.81 -20.68
C MET A 1 -21.79 -1.48 -19.33
N THR A 2 -21.89 -2.80 -19.26
CA THR A 2 -21.58 -3.59 -18.06
C THR A 2 -20.06 -3.62 -17.89
N GLN A 3 -19.56 -3.01 -16.82
CA GLN A 3 -18.14 -3.03 -16.48
C GLN A 3 -17.84 -4.31 -15.67
N ASN A 4 -16.85 -5.07 -16.11
CA ASN A 4 -16.29 -6.23 -15.42
C ASN A 4 -14.79 -6.29 -15.73
N LEU A 5 -13.98 -5.69 -14.86
CA LEU A 5 -12.54 -5.52 -14.99
C LEU A 5 -11.78 -6.74 -14.46
N VAL A 6 -12.26 -7.38 -13.38
CA VAL A 6 -11.60 -8.55 -12.77
C VAL A 6 -12.62 -9.58 -12.27
N SER A 7 -12.37 -10.85 -12.60
CA SER A 7 -13.03 -12.00 -11.96
C SER A 7 -12.03 -12.74 -11.07
N LEU A 8 -12.15 -12.60 -9.76
CA LEU A 8 -11.30 -13.24 -8.77
C LEU A 8 -12.15 -13.97 -7.72
N THR A 9 -11.84 -15.25 -7.49
CA THR A 9 -12.40 -16.05 -6.41
C THR A 9 -11.26 -16.53 -5.52
N LEU A 10 -11.40 -16.34 -4.20
CA LEU A 10 -10.44 -16.80 -3.20
C LEU A 10 -11.11 -17.90 -2.39
N SER A 11 -10.57 -19.12 -2.42
CA SER A 11 -11.10 -20.21 -1.59
C SER A 11 -10.56 -20.14 -0.15
N ASP A 12 -11.29 -20.72 0.80
CA ASP A 12 -10.85 -20.75 2.21
C ASP A 12 -9.46 -21.40 2.37
N ALA A 13 -9.20 -22.49 1.64
CA ALA A 13 -7.89 -23.14 1.65
C ALA A 13 -6.76 -22.25 1.09
N GLN A 14 -7.06 -21.39 0.10
CA GLN A 14 -6.09 -20.41 -0.40
C GLN A 14 -5.83 -19.31 0.61
N LEU A 15 -6.87 -18.83 1.30
CA LEU A 15 -6.75 -17.79 2.32
C LEU A 15 -5.94 -18.30 3.52
N GLU A 16 -6.21 -19.51 4.00
CA GLU A 16 -5.44 -20.11 5.09
C GLU A 16 -3.96 -20.29 4.74
N ALA A 17 -3.66 -20.77 3.51
CA ALA A 17 -2.28 -20.88 3.04
C ALA A 17 -1.59 -19.51 2.90
N LEU A 18 -2.32 -18.46 2.51
CA LEU A 18 -1.80 -17.10 2.45
C LEU A 18 -1.47 -16.56 3.83
N ASP A 19 -2.37 -16.74 4.81
CA ASP A 19 -2.15 -16.28 6.18
C ASP A 19 -0.95 -16.97 6.82
N GLN A 20 -0.79 -18.28 6.60
CA GLN A 20 0.40 -19.02 7.04
C GLN A 20 1.69 -18.49 6.39
N ALA A 21 1.65 -18.18 5.08
CA ALA A 21 2.79 -17.62 4.38
C ALA A 21 3.15 -16.21 4.87
N LEU A 22 2.14 -15.38 5.18
CA LEU A 22 2.34 -14.04 5.75
C LEU A 22 2.97 -14.13 7.13
N ALA A 23 2.45 -14.99 8.02
CA ALA A 23 3.03 -15.21 9.34
C ALA A 23 4.48 -15.72 9.26
N ALA A 24 4.78 -16.59 8.29
CA ALA A 24 6.15 -17.03 8.04
C ALA A 24 7.05 -15.87 7.57
N ILE A 25 6.56 -14.98 6.71
CA ILE A 25 7.33 -13.79 6.27
C ILE A 25 7.58 -12.84 7.45
N GLU A 26 6.57 -12.60 8.27
CA GLU A 26 6.65 -11.71 9.44
C GLU A 26 7.67 -12.22 10.46
N SER A 27 7.66 -13.53 10.78
CA SER A 27 8.64 -14.12 11.71
C SER A 27 10.09 -14.04 11.21
N GLN A 28 10.32 -14.10 9.89
CA GLN A 28 11.66 -13.92 9.32
C GLN A 28 12.12 -12.46 9.29
N LEU A 29 11.23 -11.51 9.58
CA LEU A 29 11.45 -10.07 9.47
C LEU A 29 11.17 -9.33 10.79
N GLU A 30 11.21 -10.04 11.93
CA GLU A 30 10.97 -9.47 13.28
C GLU A 30 11.91 -8.30 13.62
N GLY A 31 13.09 -8.23 13.00
CA GLY A 31 14.05 -7.13 13.18
C GLY A 31 13.73 -5.85 12.39
N LEU A 32 12.64 -5.81 11.61
CA LEU A 32 12.25 -4.59 10.90
C LEU A 32 11.69 -3.54 11.86
N VAL A 33 11.98 -2.27 11.56
CA VAL A 33 11.56 -1.14 12.39
C VAL A 33 10.41 -0.35 11.77
N ALA A 34 9.48 0.10 12.61
CA ALA A 34 8.40 1.00 12.23
C ALA A 34 8.74 2.44 12.65
N LEU A 35 9.01 3.31 11.67
CA LEU A 35 9.30 4.72 11.91
C LEU A 35 8.03 5.55 11.91
N THR A 36 7.90 6.47 12.88
CA THR A 36 6.84 7.49 12.85
C THR A 36 7.09 8.51 11.72
N PRO A 37 6.06 9.26 11.29
CA PRO A 37 6.25 10.34 10.33
C PRO A 37 7.30 11.37 10.77
N GLU A 38 7.35 11.70 12.06
CA GLU A 38 8.29 12.66 12.66
C GLU A 38 9.72 12.12 12.63
N GLN A 39 9.93 10.87 13.06
CA GLN A 39 11.23 10.21 12.99
C GLN A 39 11.75 10.17 11.55
N ARG A 40 10.89 9.75 10.62
CA ARG A 40 11.24 9.72 9.20
C ARG A 40 11.64 11.10 8.67
N ARG A 41 10.99 12.17 9.10
CA ARG A 41 11.32 13.54 8.69
C ARG A 41 12.67 13.99 9.24
N ALA A 42 12.94 13.75 10.52
CA ALA A 42 14.13 14.22 11.22
C ALA A 42 15.43 13.50 10.82
N MET A 43 15.36 12.27 10.32
CA MET A 43 16.57 11.50 9.97
C MET A 43 17.27 12.02 8.71
N PRO A 44 18.63 12.02 8.67
CA PRO A 44 19.38 12.13 7.43
C PRO A 44 19.05 10.93 6.55
N LYS A 45 18.76 11.18 5.27
CA LYS A 45 18.27 10.14 4.34
C LYS A 45 19.32 9.84 3.31
N MET A 46 19.54 8.55 3.09
CA MET A 46 20.33 8.09 1.96
C MET A 46 19.41 7.88 0.75
N GLY A 47 19.34 8.89 -0.12
CA GLY A 47 18.75 8.72 -1.46
C GLY A 47 19.75 8.09 -2.44
N GLU A 48 19.33 7.85 -3.69
CA GLU A 48 20.17 7.20 -4.71
C GLU A 48 21.54 7.88 -4.89
N LYS A 49 21.55 9.22 -4.99
CA LYS A 49 22.79 10.00 -5.14
C LYS A 49 23.69 9.91 -3.91
N SER A 50 23.10 9.86 -2.72
CA SER A 50 23.83 9.78 -1.46
C SER A 50 24.37 8.38 -1.19
N GLU A 51 23.77 7.33 -1.76
CA GLU A 51 24.24 5.95 -1.57
C GLU A 51 25.64 5.73 -2.15
N ALA A 52 25.91 6.24 -3.35
CA ALA A 52 27.24 6.17 -3.95
C ALA A 52 28.29 6.86 -3.06
N PHE A 53 27.95 8.04 -2.52
CA PHE A 53 28.79 8.77 -1.56
C PHE A 53 29.05 7.95 -0.29
N CYS A 54 28.01 7.35 0.32
CA CYS A 54 28.16 6.54 1.52
C CYS A 54 29.07 5.33 1.29
N ARG A 55 28.86 4.58 0.20
CA ARG A 55 29.68 3.39 -0.13
C ARG A 55 31.14 3.75 -0.37
N GLN A 56 31.39 4.82 -1.14
CA GLN A 56 32.75 5.27 -1.41
C GLN A 56 33.44 5.75 -0.14
N THR A 57 32.73 6.52 0.69
CA THR A 57 33.25 6.99 1.98
C THR A 57 33.62 5.83 2.88
N ILE A 58 32.72 4.86 3.07
CA ILE A 58 32.97 3.68 3.91
C ILE A 58 34.16 2.87 3.37
N SER A 59 34.26 2.67 2.06
CA SER A 59 35.40 1.98 1.44
C SER A 59 36.73 2.69 1.70
N LEU A 60 36.77 4.02 1.58
CA LEU A 60 37.96 4.81 1.88
C LEU A 60 38.35 4.73 3.37
N LEU A 61 37.37 4.76 4.28
CA LEU A 61 37.62 4.60 5.71
C LEU A 61 38.16 3.20 6.05
N GLN A 62 37.67 2.15 5.40
CA GLN A 62 38.21 0.79 5.56
C GLN A 62 39.66 0.68 5.08
N GLN A 63 40.02 1.37 4.00
CA GLN A 63 41.39 1.38 3.46
C GLN A 63 42.35 2.24 4.28
N ASN A 64 41.82 3.18 5.09
CA ASN A 64 42.60 4.13 5.87
C ASN A 64 42.20 4.09 7.36
N PRO A 65 42.35 2.95 8.05
CA PRO A 65 41.93 2.82 9.44
C PRO A 65 42.64 3.80 10.39
N GLN A 66 43.84 4.25 10.04
CA GLN A 66 44.64 5.19 10.83
C GLN A 66 44.00 6.58 11.00
N ILE A 67 43.09 6.99 10.12
CA ILE A 67 42.37 8.28 10.23
C ILE A 67 41.01 8.15 10.91
N VAL A 68 40.58 6.92 11.23
CA VAL A 68 39.26 6.64 11.80
C VAL A 68 39.34 6.77 13.33
N PRO A 69 38.64 7.74 13.94
CA PRO A 69 38.57 7.83 15.39
C PRO A 69 37.87 6.61 15.98
N ALA A 70 38.24 6.21 17.20
CA ALA A 70 37.63 5.06 17.89
C ALA A 70 36.11 5.21 18.14
N THR A 71 35.57 6.43 18.05
CA THR A 71 34.14 6.71 18.17
C THR A 71 33.34 6.37 16.91
N VAL A 72 33.99 6.10 15.77
CA VAL A 72 33.34 5.82 14.49
C VAL A 72 33.47 4.34 14.16
N SER A 73 32.34 3.63 14.18
CA SER A 73 32.31 2.21 13.82
C SER A 73 32.10 2.02 12.31
N VAL A 74 33.21 1.91 11.58
CA VAL A 74 33.20 1.50 10.17
C VAL A 74 32.64 0.08 9.98
N PRO A 75 32.94 -0.91 10.86
CA PRO A 75 32.35 -2.25 10.75
C PRO A 75 30.82 -2.27 10.77
N ASP A 76 30.19 -1.46 11.65
CA ASP A 76 28.73 -1.41 11.73
C ASP A 76 28.12 -0.81 10.45
N ALA A 77 28.73 0.26 9.91
CA ALA A 77 28.28 0.85 8.66
C ALA A 77 28.38 -0.12 7.47
N VAL A 78 29.38 -1.00 7.45
CA VAL A 78 29.53 -2.07 6.45
C VAL A 78 28.46 -3.15 6.62
N ALA A 79 28.16 -3.53 7.86
CA ALA A 79 27.09 -4.47 8.18
C ALA A 79 25.73 -3.92 7.74
N ASP A 80 25.46 -2.64 8.00
CA ASP A 80 24.23 -1.96 7.60
C ASP A 80 24.05 -1.90 6.08
N LEU A 81 25.11 -1.52 5.34
CA LEU A 81 25.07 -1.56 3.87
C LEU A 81 24.78 -2.96 3.34
N THR A 82 25.40 -3.98 3.95
CA THR A 82 25.19 -5.38 3.55
C THR A 82 23.76 -5.83 3.84
N ALA A 83 23.21 -5.47 5.00
CA ALA A 83 21.83 -5.77 5.37
C ALA A 83 20.85 -5.08 4.41
N LEU A 84 21.09 -3.80 4.10
CA LEU A 84 20.29 -3.03 3.15
C LEU A 84 20.25 -3.70 1.77
N ASP A 85 21.40 -4.12 1.25
CA ASP A 85 21.50 -4.79 -0.05
C ASP A 85 20.75 -6.12 -0.10
N ARG A 86 20.76 -6.87 1.00
CA ARG A 86 20.01 -8.13 1.09
C ARG A 86 18.50 -7.89 1.20
N LEU A 87 18.09 -6.87 1.96
CA LEU A 87 16.69 -6.55 2.21
C LEU A 87 16.00 -5.96 0.98
N ARG A 88 16.68 -5.09 0.23
CA ARG A 88 16.10 -4.29 -0.88
C ARG A 88 15.36 -5.13 -1.93
N PRO A 89 15.91 -6.26 -2.46
CA PRO A 89 15.17 -7.10 -3.39
C PRO A 89 13.89 -7.73 -2.81
N ARG A 90 13.87 -8.04 -1.50
CA ARG A 90 12.69 -8.60 -0.83
C ARG A 90 11.62 -7.52 -0.65
N ALA A 91 12.03 -6.35 -0.15
CA ALA A 91 11.15 -5.19 -0.02
C ALA A 91 10.50 -4.82 -1.36
N GLN A 92 11.25 -4.84 -2.46
CA GLN A 92 10.72 -4.60 -3.80
C GLN A 92 9.68 -5.67 -4.24
N ARG A 93 9.90 -6.94 -3.90
CA ARG A 93 8.92 -8.01 -4.21
C ARG A 93 7.62 -7.83 -3.43
N LEU A 94 7.72 -7.50 -2.14
CA LEU A 94 6.56 -7.23 -1.29
C LEU A 94 5.79 -6.00 -1.78
N ALA A 95 6.50 -4.92 -2.15
CA ALA A 95 5.88 -3.71 -2.70
C ALA A 95 5.10 -3.99 -3.98
N ARG A 96 5.68 -4.73 -4.93
CA ARG A 96 4.97 -5.11 -6.17
C ARG A 96 3.75 -5.99 -5.93
N LEU A 97 3.81 -6.90 -4.94
CA LEU A 97 2.66 -7.71 -4.56
C LEU A 97 1.54 -6.85 -3.97
N SER A 98 1.90 -5.92 -3.07
CA SER A 98 0.97 -4.98 -2.46
C SER A 98 0.33 -4.06 -3.50
N GLU A 99 1.10 -3.54 -4.47
CA GLU A 99 0.59 -2.73 -5.57
C GLU A 99 -0.46 -3.49 -6.40
N ARG A 100 -0.15 -4.71 -6.83
CA ARG A 100 -1.11 -5.55 -7.55
C ARG A 100 -2.37 -5.86 -6.74
N ALA A 101 -2.23 -6.07 -5.43
CA ALA A 101 -3.38 -6.27 -4.55
C ALA A 101 -4.27 -5.02 -4.47
N ASN A 102 -3.67 -3.83 -4.35
CA ASN A 102 -4.39 -2.55 -4.34
C ASN A 102 -5.10 -2.26 -5.67
N ASP A 103 -4.43 -2.55 -6.80
CA ASP A 103 -5.03 -2.40 -8.14
C ASP A 103 -6.24 -3.34 -8.30
N THR A 104 -6.09 -4.59 -7.83
CA THR A 104 -7.16 -5.59 -7.87
C THR A 104 -8.35 -5.17 -6.99
N GLN A 105 -8.09 -4.66 -5.79
CA GLN A 105 -9.12 -4.13 -4.91
C GLN A 105 -9.87 -2.96 -5.56
N THR A 106 -9.15 -2.08 -6.25
CA THR A 106 -9.74 -0.95 -6.98
C THR A 106 -10.62 -1.44 -8.13
N ALA A 107 -10.15 -2.41 -8.92
CA ALA A 107 -10.90 -2.99 -10.02
C ALA A 107 -12.19 -3.69 -9.55
N LEU A 108 -12.10 -4.55 -8.52
CA LEU A 108 -13.25 -5.23 -7.92
C LEU A 108 -14.27 -4.22 -7.37
N GLY A 109 -13.80 -3.17 -6.67
CA GLY A 109 -14.66 -2.09 -6.19
C GLY A 109 -15.37 -1.34 -7.31
N SER A 110 -14.69 -1.12 -8.44
CA SER A 110 -15.28 -0.50 -9.63
C SER A 110 -16.40 -1.36 -10.23
N ASP A 111 -16.18 -2.66 -10.35
CA ASP A 111 -17.17 -3.61 -10.89
C ASP A 111 -18.44 -3.68 -10.02
N VAL A 112 -18.24 -3.76 -8.70
CA VAL A 112 -19.35 -3.71 -7.73
C VAL A 112 -20.11 -2.39 -7.81
N MET A 113 -19.40 -1.27 -7.90
CA MET A 113 -20.00 0.06 -7.99
C MET A 113 -20.79 0.25 -9.28
N ALA A 114 -20.25 -0.17 -10.42
CA ALA A 114 -20.91 -0.08 -11.71
C ALA A 114 -22.22 -0.87 -11.74
N THR A 115 -22.19 -2.12 -11.24
CA THR A 115 -23.38 -2.97 -11.13
C THR A 115 -24.42 -2.37 -10.19
N SER A 116 -23.98 -1.84 -9.04
CA SER A 116 -24.86 -1.21 -8.05
C SER A 116 -25.57 0.03 -8.60
N LEU A 117 -24.88 0.86 -9.39
CA LEU A 117 -25.48 2.03 -10.05
C LEU A 117 -26.54 1.64 -11.07
N GLN A 118 -26.29 0.59 -11.86
CA GLN A 118 -27.27 0.06 -12.82
C GLN A 118 -28.50 -0.48 -12.09
N GLY A 119 -28.30 -1.28 -11.03
CA GLY A 119 -29.39 -1.77 -10.17
C GLY A 119 -30.21 -0.64 -9.56
N TYR A 120 -29.55 0.41 -9.06
CA TYR A 120 -30.24 1.59 -8.53
C TYR A 120 -31.06 2.33 -9.60
N ALA A 121 -30.54 2.45 -10.83
CA ALA A 121 -31.30 3.02 -11.95
C ALA A 121 -32.53 2.16 -12.32
N LEU A 122 -32.39 0.83 -12.30
CA LEU A 122 -33.52 -0.08 -12.50
C LEU A 122 -34.58 0.09 -11.40
N LEU A 123 -34.18 0.20 -10.12
CA LEU A 123 -35.10 0.46 -9.01
C LEU A 123 -35.84 1.79 -9.17
N LYS A 124 -35.21 2.83 -9.75
CA LYS A 124 -35.90 4.09 -10.06
C LYS A 124 -37.01 3.94 -11.09
N VAL A 125 -36.82 3.08 -12.08
CA VAL A 125 -37.76 2.90 -13.20
C VAL A 125 -38.85 1.88 -12.85
N ALA A 126 -38.46 0.69 -12.38
CA ALA A 126 -39.36 -0.44 -12.15
C ALA A 126 -39.88 -0.51 -10.71
N GLY A 127 -39.14 0.02 -9.73
CA GLY A 127 -39.48 -0.11 -8.31
C GLY A 127 -40.80 0.56 -7.92
N LYS A 128 -41.25 1.57 -8.68
CA LYS A 128 -42.55 2.23 -8.45
C LYS A 128 -43.76 1.32 -8.65
N ARG A 129 -43.65 0.32 -9.53
CA ARG A 129 -44.73 -0.64 -9.79
C ARG A 129 -44.68 -1.84 -8.83
N GLN A 130 -43.64 -1.91 -8.00
CA GLN A 130 -43.37 -3.05 -7.11
C GLN A 130 -43.35 -2.66 -5.62
N GLY A 131 -43.68 -1.41 -5.26
CA GLY A 131 -43.70 -0.97 -3.85
C GLY A 131 -42.31 -0.81 -3.21
N LEU A 132 -41.26 -0.60 -4.01
CA LEU A 132 -39.86 -0.53 -3.54
C LEU A 132 -39.37 0.92 -3.30
N GLU A 133 -40.28 1.90 -3.22
CA GLU A 133 -39.94 3.32 -3.13
C GLU A 133 -39.16 3.68 -1.88
N SER A 134 -39.58 3.19 -0.71
CA SER A 134 -38.90 3.47 0.57
C SER A 134 -37.47 2.93 0.59
N LEU A 135 -37.25 1.73 0.03
CA LEU A 135 -35.92 1.12 -0.10
C LEU A 135 -35.04 1.88 -1.10
N ARG A 136 -35.60 2.30 -2.24
CA ARG A 136 -34.91 3.16 -3.20
C ARG A 136 -34.50 4.50 -2.57
N ASP A 137 -35.38 5.12 -1.80
CA ASP A 137 -35.12 6.43 -1.20
C ASP A 137 -34.05 6.34 -0.11
N ALA A 138 -34.03 5.25 0.66
CA ALA A 138 -32.95 4.95 1.60
C ALA A 138 -31.57 4.87 0.90
N LEU A 139 -31.49 4.19 -0.26
CA LEU A 139 -30.25 4.14 -1.07
C LEU A 139 -29.88 5.51 -1.66
N GLY A 140 -30.89 6.35 -1.96
CA GLY A 140 -30.73 7.69 -2.54
C GLY A 140 -30.03 8.70 -1.63
N THR A 141 -30.04 8.49 -0.31
CA THR A 141 -29.41 9.38 0.69
C THR A 141 -27.93 9.64 0.41
N ARG A 142 -27.22 8.67 -0.18
CA ARG A 142 -25.82 8.79 -0.63
C ARG A 142 -25.61 9.95 -1.62
N PHE A 143 -26.57 10.21 -2.51
CA PHE A 143 -26.45 11.24 -3.53
C PHE A 143 -26.78 12.64 -3.01
N VAL A 144 -27.67 12.74 -2.01
CA VAL A 144 -28.03 14.02 -1.36
C VAL A 144 -26.84 14.65 -0.63
N LYS A 145 -25.99 13.84 0.01
CA LYS A 145 -24.74 14.32 0.62
C LYS A 145 -23.72 14.82 -0.42
N ARG A 146 -23.72 14.29 -1.65
CA ARG A 146 -22.77 14.68 -2.71
C ARG A 146 -23.08 16.08 -3.27
N THR A 147 -24.34 16.49 -3.30
CA THR A 147 -24.75 17.82 -3.77
C THR A 147 -24.24 18.92 -2.83
N ARG A 148 -24.43 18.77 -1.51
CA ARG A 148 -23.95 19.75 -0.51
C ARG A 148 -22.42 19.96 -0.53
N ALA A 149 -21.64 18.88 -0.66
CA ALA A 149 -20.17 18.97 -0.68
C ALA A 149 -19.60 19.58 -1.98
N THR A 150 -20.39 19.60 -3.06
CA THR A 150 -19.99 20.22 -4.34
C THR A 150 -20.32 21.71 -4.35
N GLU A 151 -21.43 22.11 -3.70
CA GLU A 151 -21.80 23.52 -3.50
C GLU A 151 -20.84 24.24 -2.55
N GLU A 152 -20.41 23.58 -1.46
CA GLU A 152 -19.48 24.16 -0.46
C GLU A 152 -18.04 24.32 -0.97
N LYS A 153 -17.66 23.63 -2.05
CA LYS A 153 -16.37 23.82 -2.74
C LYS A 153 -16.43 24.83 -3.89
N ALA A 154 -17.64 25.23 -4.30
CA ALA A 154 -17.87 26.18 -5.38
C ALA A 154 -18.24 27.59 -4.87
N ALA A 155 -18.34 27.77 -3.56
CA ALA A 155 -18.52 29.04 -2.85
C ALA A 155 -17.19 29.47 -2.19
#